data_AF-A0A4P5X740-F1
#
_entry.id   AF-A0A4P5X740-F1
#
_cell.length_a   1.000
_cell.length_b   1.000
_cell.length_c   1.000
_cell.angle_alpha   90.00
_cell.angle_beta   90.00
_cell.angle_gamma   90.00
#
_symmetry.space_group_name_H-M   'P 1'
#
loop_
_entity.id
_entity.type
_entity.pdbx_description
1 polymer ?
#
loop_
_entity_poly.entity_id
_entity_poly.type
_entity_poly.pdbx_seq_one_letter_code
_entity_poly.pdbx_strand_id
1 'polypeptide(L)'
;MPSVTSPPTCLTCNYVLTGITTPRCPECGREFNPADRSTFGPRESTLVRFARRCAALQPSRRFCGLLAVGLLLFVVIASPIWDGNILIHLAVMLMCYLGWLIGIITTSLARVFLRVRGIRCGFPTWRWLLALFICMGSVYITVTNAPLRLAAALSHASLVRHATAFEQSGTQPPRFIGLFHVRRARHDSSTGTTTIEVEPVFTPMPPPMAFRKGDRNTAFGNMHFELPDSWRLEWDST
;
A
#
# COMPACT_ATOMS: atom_id res chain seq x y z
N MET A 1 -14.86 -39.19 14.56
CA MET A 1 -14.47 -40.18 13.52
C MET A 1 -12.97 -40.33 13.54
N PRO A 2 -12.42 -41.52 13.83
CA PRO A 2 -10.98 -41.77 13.76
C PRO A 2 -10.49 -41.54 12.32
N SER A 3 -9.41 -40.78 12.16
CA SER A 3 -8.79 -40.57 10.86
C SER A 3 -8.24 -41.89 10.36
N VAL A 4 -8.75 -42.41 9.24
CA VAL A 4 -8.19 -43.57 8.56
C VAL A 4 -6.77 -43.22 8.12
N THR A 5 -5.78 -43.66 8.88
CA THR A 5 -4.36 -43.53 8.51
C THR A 5 -4.12 -44.40 7.30
N SER A 6 -3.81 -43.79 6.16
CA SER A 6 -3.39 -44.53 4.97
C SER A 6 -2.18 -45.41 5.34
N PRO A 7 -2.15 -46.68 4.89
CA PRO A 7 -1.06 -47.58 5.23
C PRO A 7 0.28 -47.02 4.71
N PRO A 8 1.40 -47.25 5.43
CA PRO A 8 2.72 -46.80 4.99
C PRO A 8 3.07 -47.41 3.64
N THR A 9 3.57 -46.60 2.70
CA THR A 9 4.01 -47.04 1.38
C THR A 9 5.48 -46.72 1.15
N CYS A 10 6.15 -47.48 0.27
CA CYS A 10 7.52 -47.26 -0.13
C CYS A 10 7.66 -45.97 -0.95
N LEU A 11 8.61 -45.10 -0.60
CA LEU A 11 8.87 -43.84 -1.30
C LEU A 11 9.36 -43.99 -2.76
N THR A 12 9.82 -45.17 -3.17
CA THR A 12 10.34 -45.39 -4.53
C THR A 12 9.28 -45.99 -5.45
N CYS A 13 8.66 -47.10 -5.05
CA CYS A 13 7.71 -47.85 -5.88
C CYS A 13 6.25 -47.78 -5.39
N ASN A 14 5.96 -47.07 -4.29
CA ASN A 14 4.65 -47.00 -3.64
C ASN A 14 4.09 -48.36 -3.13
N TYR A 15 4.91 -49.41 -3.05
CA TYR A 15 4.49 -50.69 -2.47
C TYR A 15 4.04 -50.51 -1.01
N VAL A 16 2.94 -51.16 -0.62
CA VAL A 16 2.37 -51.05 0.74
C VAL A 16 3.23 -51.86 1.71
N LEU A 17 3.76 -51.21 2.75
CA LEU A 17 4.73 -51.79 3.68
C LEU A 17 4.08 -52.40 4.94
N THR A 18 2.75 -52.59 4.96
CA THR A 18 2.07 -53.23 6.08
C THR A 18 2.38 -54.72 6.16
N GLY A 19 2.81 -55.20 7.32
CA GLY A 19 3.06 -56.62 7.59
C GLY A 19 4.43 -57.13 7.14
N ILE A 20 5.32 -56.24 6.67
CA ILE A 20 6.69 -56.64 6.30
C ILE A 20 7.55 -56.71 7.55
N THR A 21 8.23 -57.83 7.75
CA THR A 21 9.10 -58.09 8.91
C THR A 21 10.51 -57.54 8.73
N THR A 22 10.96 -57.37 7.48
CA THR A 22 12.27 -56.83 7.14
C THR A 22 12.19 -55.33 6.83
N PRO A 23 13.19 -54.51 7.24
CA PRO A 23 13.23 -53.08 6.96
C PRO A 23 13.63 -52.76 5.51
N ARG A 24 13.20 -53.59 4.53
CA ARG A 24 13.50 -53.45 3.10
C ARG A 24 12.25 -53.68 2.26
N CYS A 25 12.08 -52.85 1.24
CA CYS A 25 10.99 -53.01 0.28
C CYS A 25 11.22 -54.28 -0.58
N PRO A 26 10.26 -55.20 -0.70
CA PRO A 26 10.42 -56.42 -1.47
C PRO A 26 10.52 -56.18 -2.97
N GLU A 27 9.92 -55.08 -3.47
CA GLU A 27 9.92 -54.75 -4.91
C GLU A 27 11.22 -54.08 -5.37
N CYS A 28 11.76 -53.14 -4.58
CA CYS A 28 12.88 -52.31 -5.02
C CYS A 28 14.13 -52.40 -4.12
N GLY A 29 14.10 -53.22 -3.07
CA GLY A 29 15.22 -53.43 -2.15
C GLY A 29 15.59 -52.23 -1.27
N ARG A 30 14.89 -51.10 -1.40
CA ARG A 30 15.15 -49.88 -0.62
C ARG A 30 14.90 -50.13 0.87
N GLU A 31 15.91 -49.80 1.67
CA GLU A 31 15.79 -49.78 3.13
C GLU A 31 14.86 -48.66 3.60
N PHE A 32 14.08 -48.95 4.65
CA PHE A 32 13.26 -48.00 5.37
C PHE A 32 13.42 -48.22 6.87
N ASN A 33 13.21 -47.18 7.68
CA ASN A 33 13.37 -47.26 9.12
C ASN A 33 12.00 -47.08 9.80
N PRO A 34 11.43 -48.13 10.43
CA PRO A 34 10.17 -48.07 11.18
C PRO A 34 10.08 -46.97 12.23
N ALA A 35 11.22 -46.59 12.81
CA ALA A 35 11.27 -45.51 13.79
C ALA A 35 11.23 -44.11 13.16
N ASP A 36 11.50 -43.99 11.85
CA ASP A 36 11.55 -42.72 11.13
C ASP A 36 10.43 -42.63 10.07
N ARG A 37 9.40 -41.85 10.39
CA ARG A 37 8.26 -41.58 9.50
C ARG A 37 8.65 -40.96 8.16
N SER A 38 9.80 -40.29 8.07
CA SER A 38 10.28 -39.68 6.82
C SER A 38 10.70 -40.71 5.77
N THR A 39 10.87 -41.97 6.16
CA THR A 39 11.19 -43.09 5.26
C THR A 39 9.96 -43.72 4.61
N PHE A 40 8.76 -43.32 5.02
CA PHE A 40 7.46 -43.83 4.54
C PHE A 40 6.63 -42.78 3.82
N GLY A 41 5.66 -43.27 3.07
CA GLY A 41 4.56 -42.50 2.52
C GLY A 41 4.59 -42.42 1.01
N PRO A 42 3.45 -42.08 0.38
CA PRO A 42 3.41 -41.89 -1.06
C PRO A 42 4.42 -40.80 -1.39
N ARG A 43 5.30 -41.08 -2.37
CA ARG A 43 6.26 -40.08 -2.86
C ARG A 43 5.47 -38.82 -3.15
N GLU A 44 5.67 -37.79 -2.34
CA GLU A 44 4.97 -36.52 -2.52
C GLU A 44 5.31 -36.06 -3.94
N SER A 45 4.32 -36.11 -4.83
CA SER A 45 4.61 -35.91 -6.24
C SER A 45 5.26 -34.55 -6.40
N THR A 46 6.18 -34.41 -7.36
CA THR A 46 6.86 -33.13 -7.59
C THR A 46 5.84 -31.99 -7.74
N LEU A 47 4.66 -32.30 -8.30
CA LEU A 47 3.50 -31.41 -8.37
C LEU A 47 2.90 -31.05 -7.01
N VAL A 48 2.71 -31.98 -6.07
CA VAL A 48 2.20 -31.66 -4.72
C VAL A 48 3.24 -30.83 -3.94
N ARG A 49 4.52 -31.18 -4.04
CA ARG A 49 5.60 -30.41 -3.43
C ARG A 49 5.69 -29.01 -4.03
N PHE A 50 5.55 -28.89 -5.35
CA PHE A 50 5.49 -27.62 -6.05
C PHE A 50 4.26 -26.82 -5.65
N ALA A 51 3.07 -27.42 -5.62
CA ALA A 51 1.84 -26.75 -5.20
C ALA A 51 1.92 -26.26 -3.74
N ARG A 52 2.49 -27.07 -2.84
CA ARG A 52 2.76 -26.71 -1.44
C ARG A 52 3.81 -25.60 -1.37
N ARG A 53 4.84 -25.63 -2.21
CA ARG A 53 5.81 -24.54 -2.34
C ARG A 53 5.18 -23.28 -2.91
N CYS A 54 4.35 -23.30 -3.94
CA CYS A 54 3.64 -22.11 -4.44
C CYS A 54 2.65 -21.56 -3.41
N ALA A 55 2.01 -22.44 -2.65
CA ALA A 55 1.18 -22.08 -1.50
C ALA A 55 1.98 -21.47 -0.33
N ALA A 56 3.23 -21.89 -0.12
CA ALA A 56 4.12 -21.42 0.94
C ALA A 56 4.92 -20.16 0.52
N LEU A 57 5.43 -20.18 -0.71
CA LEU A 57 5.85 -19.07 -1.56
C LEU A 57 4.63 -18.29 -2.04
N GLN A 58 3.65 -18.06 -1.15
CA GLN A 58 2.84 -16.85 -1.25
C GLN A 58 3.84 -15.76 -1.62
N PRO A 59 3.79 -15.15 -2.83
CA PRO A 59 4.76 -14.16 -3.25
C PRO A 59 4.92 -13.20 -2.08
N SER A 60 6.15 -13.22 -1.54
CA SER A 60 6.34 -13.19 -0.09
C SER A 60 5.45 -12.16 0.60
N ARG A 61 4.77 -12.56 1.67
CA ARG A 61 4.01 -11.65 2.56
C ARG A 61 4.76 -10.35 2.84
N ARG A 62 6.09 -10.45 2.87
CA ARG A 62 7.04 -9.37 2.99
C ARG A 62 7.16 -8.54 1.71
N PHE A 63 7.28 -9.14 0.53
CA PHE A 63 7.34 -8.41 -0.74
C PHE A 63 6.05 -7.65 -1.06
N CYS A 64 4.86 -8.23 -0.92
CA CYS A 64 3.62 -7.47 -1.12
C CYS A 64 3.45 -6.36 -0.07
N GLY A 65 3.83 -6.62 1.18
CA GLY A 65 3.80 -5.60 2.24
C GLY A 65 4.80 -4.48 2.01
N LEU A 66 6.04 -4.80 1.65
CA LEU A 66 7.10 -3.85 1.33
C LEU A 66 6.78 -3.06 0.06
N LEU A 67 6.22 -3.71 -0.96
CA LEU A 67 5.77 -3.04 -2.18
C LEU A 67 4.62 -2.09 -1.87
N ALA A 68 3.63 -2.50 -1.06
CA ALA A 68 2.52 -1.65 -0.67
C ALA A 68 2.95 -0.46 0.19
N VAL A 69 3.86 -0.67 1.16
CA VAL A 69 4.44 0.41 1.98
C VAL A 69 5.31 1.32 1.13
N GLY A 70 6.15 0.76 0.26
CA GLY A 70 6.97 1.51 -0.68
C GLY A 70 6.13 2.35 -1.63
N LEU A 71 5.02 1.79 -2.13
CA LEU A 71 4.05 2.53 -2.92
C LEU A 71 3.39 3.64 -2.09
N LEU A 72 2.91 3.36 -0.89
CA LEU A 72 2.28 4.36 -0.03
C LEU A 72 3.24 5.52 0.25
N LEU A 73 4.49 5.21 0.59
CA LEU A 73 5.55 6.22 0.79
C LEU A 73 5.81 6.98 -0.51
N PHE A 74 5.89 6.29 -1.65
CA PHE A 74 6.03 6.93 -2.95
C PHE A 74 4.83 7.83 -3.27
N VAL A 75 3.60 7.43 -2.98
CA VAL A 75 2.40 8.27 -3.14
C VAL A 75 2.52 9.51 -2.24
N VAL A 76 2.85 9.34 -0.97
CA VAL A 76 2.96 10.47 -0.03
C VAL A 76 4.05 11.45 -0.46
N ILE A 77 5.17 10.96 -0.99
CA ILE A 77 6.31 11.79 -1.41
C ILE A 77 6.08 12.40 -2.81
N ALA A 78 5.49 11.66 -3.75
CA ALA A 78 5.36 12.05 -5.16
C ALA A 78 3.99 12.63 -5.52
N SER A 79 2.97 12.54 -4.64
CA SER A 79 1.63 13.13 -4.80
C SER A 79 1.61 14.61 -5.18
N PRO A 80 2.59 15.46 -4.84
CA PRO A 80 2.36 16.88 -5.05
C PRO A 80 3.06 17.43 -6.33
N ILE A 81 3.45 16.55 -7.26
CA ILE A 81 4.03 16.84 -8.60
C ILE A 81 2.96 16.77 -9.74
N TRP A 82 1.67 16.96 -9.42
CA TRP A 82 0.57 16.30 -10.16
C TRP A 82 -0.25 17.17 -11.13
N ASP A 83 0.41 17.73 -12.14
CA ASP A 83 -0.30 18.09 -13.38
C ASP A 83 -0.02 17.12 -14.55
N GLY A 84 0.99 16.24 -14.47
CA GLY A 84 1.41 15.42 -15.62
C GLY A 84 1.35 13.89 -15.48
N ASN A 85 1.32 13.34 -14.27
CA ASN A 85 1.68 11.92 -14.06
C ASN A 85 0.58 11.02 -13.47
N ILE A 86 -0.69 11.42 -13.59
CA ILE A 86 -1.82 10.57 -13.19
C ILE A 86 -1.79 9.21 -13.92
N LEU A 87 -1.33 9.20 -15.18
CA LEU A 87 -1.16 7.97 -15.96
C LEU A 87 -0.09 7.04 -15.37
N ILE A 88 1.04 7.57 -14.90
CA ILE A 88 2.07 6.77 -14.24
C ILE A 88 1.51 6.19 -12.94
N HIS A 89 0.79 6.98 -12.16
CA HIS A 89 0.19 6.48 -10.93
C HIS A 89 -0.85 5.39 -11.18
N LEU A 90 -1.74 5.60 -12.14
CA LEU A 90 -2.71 4.60 -12.57
C LEU A 90 -2.02 3.34 -13.08
N ALA A 91 -0.92 3.47 -13.84
CA ALA A 91 -0.15 2.33 -14.32
C ALA A 91 0.51 1.55 -13.18
N VAL A 92 1.13 2.23 -12.20
CA VAL A 92 1.73 1.56 -11.03
C VAL A 92 0.66 0.87 -10.19
N MET A 93 -0.48 1.53 -9.95
CA MET A 93 -1.61 0.92 -9.26
C MET A 93 -2.14 -0.29 -10.02
N LEU A 94 -2.31 -0.19 -11.33
CA LEU A 94 -2.75 -1.29 -12.19
C LEU A 94 -1.77 -2.48 -12.11
N MET A 95 -0.46 -2.25 -12.19
CA MET A 95 0.54 -3.31 -12.04
C MET A 95 0.46 -3.99 -10.67
N CYS A 96 0.23 -3.23 -9.60
CA CYS A 96 0.02 -3.78 -8.26
C CYS A 96 -1.25 -4.63 -8.18
N TYR A 97 -2.35 -4.16 -8.77
CA TYR A 97 -3.61 -4.92 -8.86
C TYR A 97 -3.44 -6.22 -9.64
N LEU A 98 -2.73 -6.19 -10.77
CA LEU A 98 -2.44 -7.38 -11.56
C LEU A 98 -1.60 -8.39 -10.77
N GLY A 99 -0.54 -7.94 -10.09
CA GLY A 99 0.28 -8.81 -9.24
C GLY A 99 -0.54 -9.44 -8.09
N TRP A 100 -1.41 -8.65 -7.45
CA TRP A 100 -2.31 -9.13 -6.40
C TRP A 100 -3.33 -10.15 -6.94
N LEU A 101 -3.95 -9.87 -8.09
CA LEU A 101 -4.92 -10.75 -8.73
C LEU A 101 -4.28 -12.10 -9.13
N ILE A 102 -3.08 -12.06 -9.72
CA ILE A 102 -2.30 -13.26 -10.03
C ILE A 102 -2.02 -14.07 -8.75
N GLY A 103 -1.68 -13.39 -7.64
CA GLY A 103 -1.51 -14.03 -6.33
C GLY A 103 -2.79 -14.72 -5.81
N ILE A 104 -3.96 -14.09 -5.98
CA ILE A 104 -5.25 -14.70 -5.61
C ILE A 104 -5.54 -15.91 -6.47
N ILE A 105 -5.39 -15.79 -7.79
CA ILE A 105 -5.68 -16.87 -8.73
C ILE A 105 -4.78 -18.08 -8.43
N THR A 106 -3.47 -17.87 -8.35
CA THR A 106 -2.50 -18.94 -8.09
C THR A 106 -2.73 -19.63 -6.75
N THR A 107 -3.01 -18.88 -5.68
CA THR A 107 -3.31 -19.47 -4.37
C THR A 107 -4.66 -20.19 -4.34
N SER A 108 -5.66 -19.68 -5.05
CA SER A 108 -6.98 -20.32 -5.16
C SER A 108 -6.90 -21.64 -5.94
N LEU A 109 -6.19 -21.65 -7.08
CA LEU A 109 -5.92 -22.86 -7.86
C LEU A 109 -5.15 -23.89 -7.03
N ALA A 110 -4.11 -23.48 -6.30
CA ALA A 110 -3.36 -24.37 -5.41
C ALA A 110 -4.27 -24.96 -4.31
N ARG A 111 -5.19 -24.17 -3.73
CA ARG A 111 -6.15 -24.67 -2.73
C ARG A 111 -7.13 -25.67 -3.31
N VAL A 112 -7.70 -25.39 -4.48
CA VAL A 112 -8.62 -26.32 -5.15
C VAL A 112 -7.88 -27.63 -5.43
N PHE A 113 -6.67 -27.55 -5.98
CA PHE A 113 -5.83 -28.72 -6.25
C PHE A 113 -5.52 -29.54 -4.97
N LEU A 114 -5.15 -28.89 -3.87
CA LEU A 114 -4.87 -29.56 -2.60
C LEU A 114 -6.12 -30.13 -1.93
N ARG A 115 -7.27 -29.44 -2.04
CA ARG A 115 -8.57 -29.91 -1.53
C ARG A 115 -9.06 -31.14 -2.26
N VAL A 116 -8.94 -31.19 -3.59
CA VAL A 116 -9.26 -32.39 -4.39
C VAL A 116 -8.40 -33.59 -3.97
N ARG A 117 -7.19 -33.36 -3.47
CA ARG A 117 -6.31 -34.39 -2.90
C ARG A 117 -6.50 -34.65 -1.39
N GLY A 118 -7.52 -34.07 -0.77
CA GLY A 118 -7.81 -34.26 0.66
C GLY A 118 -6.84 -33.54 1.62
N ILE A 119 -5.94 -32.70 1.11
CA ILE A 119 -4.96 -31.97 1.93
C ILE A 119 -5.60 -30.66 2.40
N ARG A 120 -5.82 -30.53 3.71
CA ARG A 120 -6.31 -29.28 4.32
C ARG A 120 -5.15 -28.31 4.50
N CYS A 121 -5.32 -27.08 4.04
CA CYS A 121 -4.37 -25.99 4.28
C CYS A 121 -5.14 -24.79 4.83
N GLY A 122 -4.79 -24.39 6.05
CA GLY A 122 -5.33 -23.17 6.67
C GLY A 122 -4.69 -21.94 6.04
N PHE A 123 -5.49 -21.11 5.39
CA PHE A 123 -5.03 -19.82 4.89
C PHE A 123 -5.95 -18.71 5.40
N PRO A 124 -5.41 -17.68 6.08
CA PRO A 124 -6.21 -16.55 6.52
C PRO A 124 -6.66 -15.70 5.33
N THR A 125 -7.95 -15.71 5.04
CA THR A 125 -8.58 -14.93 3.94
C THR A 125 -8.58 -13.43 4.22
N TRP A 126 -8.65 -13.01 5.49
CA TRP A 126 -8.69 -11.60 5.89
C TRP A 126 -7.50 -10.76 5.38
N ARG A 127 -6.36 -11.41 5.11
CA ARG A 127 -5.16 -10.72 4.63
C ARG A 127 -5.29 -10.17 3.21
N TRP A 128 -6.16 -10.76 2.39
CA TRP A 128 -6.46 -10.23 1.05
C TRP A 128 -7.28 -8.94 1.14
N LEU A 129 -8.13 -8.82 2.16
CA LEU A 129 -8.89 -7.60 2.42
C LEU A 129 -7.97 -6.44 2.82
N LEU A 130 -6.90 -6.70 3.59
CA LEU A 130 -5.96 -5.65 3.99
C LEU A 130 -5.31 -4.95 2.79
N ALA A 131 -4.90 -5.71 1.76
CA ALA A 131 -4.33 -5.12 0.54
C ALA A 131 -5.34 -4.23 -0.19
N LEU A 132 -6.60 -4.69 -0.29
CA LEU A 132 -7.69 -3.89 -0.86
C LEU A 132 -7.90 -2.59 -0.08
N PHE A 133 -7.88 -2.65 1.26
CA PHE A 133 -8.00 -1.46 2.10
C PHE A 133 -6.83 -0.49 1.93
N ILE A 134 -5.59 -0.98 1.80
CA ILE A 134 -4.43 -0.12 1.55
C ILE A 134 -4.56 0.58 0.19
N CYS A 135 -4.94 -0.14 -0.87
CA CYS A 135 -5.12 0.46 -2.19
C CYS A 135 -6.27 1.48 -2.21
N MET A 136 -7.41 1.16 -1.59
CA MET A 136 -8.53 2.09 -1.45
C MET A 136 -8.11 3.33 -0.65
N GLY A 137 -7.33 3.13 0.42
CA GLY A 137 -6.76 4.20 1.24
C GLY A 137 -5.83 5.10 0.44
N SER A 138 -4.95 4.55 -0.41
CA SER A 138 -4.06 5.37 -1.24
C SER A 138 -4.84 6.18 -2.27
N VAL A 139 -5.82 5.58 -2.95
CA VAL A 139 -6.69 6.31 -3.90
C VAL A 139 -7.44 7.43 -3.18
N TYR A 140 -8.00 7.14 -2.01
CA TYR A 140 -8.70 8.14 -1.19
C TYR A 140 -7.77 9.29 -0.79
N ILE A 141 -6.55 9.00 -0.31
CA ILE A 141 -5.55 10.01 0.07
C ILE A 141 -5.19 10.91 -1.12
N THR A 142 -4.98 10.33 -2.30
CA THR A 142 -4.68 11.07 -3.54
C THR A 142 -5.86 11.94 -3.97
N VAL A 143 -7.07 11.38 -4.08
CA VAL A 143 -8.26 12.10 -4.56
C VAL A 143 -8.66 13.24 -3.62
N THR A 144 -8.45 13.08 -2.32
CA THR A 144 -8.85 14.08 -1.33
C THR A 144 -7.78 15.13 -1.05
N ASN A 145 -6.56 14.96 -1.58
CA ASN A 145 -5.39 15.76 -1.19
C ASN A 145 -5.19 15.81 0.33
N ALA A 146 -5.49 14.70 1.02
CA ALA A 146 -5.40 14.60 2.48
C ALA A 146 -4.04 15.06 3.06
N PRO A 147 -2.88 14.76 2.44
CA PRO A 147 -1.58 15.22 2.96
C PRO A 147 -1.44 16.74 2.95
N LEU A 148 -1.94 17.41 1.89
CA LEU A 148 -1.93 18.86 1.80
C LEU A 148 -2.86 19.50 2.84
N ARG A 149 -4.06 18.95 3.02
CA ARG A 149 -5.00 19.40 4.05
C ARG A 149 -4.41 19.28 5.45
N LEU A 150 -3.76 18.14 5.73
CA LEU A 150 -3.09 17.91 7.00
C LEU A 150 -1.93 18.90 7.19
N ALA A 151 -1.12 19.15 6.15
CA ALA A 151 -0.03 20.11 6.21
C ALA A 151 -0.52 21.55 6.47
N ALA A 152 -1.60 21.96 5.80
CA ALA A 152 -2.28 23.24 6.01
C ALA A 152 -2.80 23.37 7.45
N ALA A 153 -3.49 22.34 7.95
CA ALA A 153 -4.01 22.32 9.32
C ALA A 153 -2.88 22.42 10.36
N LEU A 154 -1.79 21.67 10.19
CA LEU A 154 -0.64 21.68 11.09
C LEU A 154 0.13 23.03 11.06
N SER A 155 0.11 23.74 9.93
CA SER A 155 0.85 25.00 9.76
C SER A 155 0.00 26.26 9.98
N HIS A 156 -1.33 26.11 10.15
CA HIS A 156 -2.29 27.23 10.19
C HIS A 156 -1.92 28.30 11.20
N ALA A 157 -1.74 27.94 12.49
CA ALA A 157 -1.42 28.92 13.54
C ALA A 157 -0.12 29.70 13.27
N SER A 158 0.86 29.07 12.62
CA SER A 158 2.13 29.72 12.27
C SER A 158 2.00 30.62 11.05
N LEU A 159 1.19 30.24 10.06
CA LEU A 159 0.86 31.08 8.91
C LEU A 159 0.07 32.33 9.33
N VAL A 160 -0.91 32.21 10.23
CA VAL A 160 -1.68 33.35 10.75
C VAL A 160 -0.78 34.35 11.49
N ARG A 161 0.12 33.86 12.35
CA ARG A 161 1.11 34.71 13.04
C ARG A 161 2.06 35.41 12.08
N HIS A 162 2.41 34.76 10.97
CA HIS A 162 3.24 35.39 9.96
C HIS A 162 2.49 36.45 9.16
N ALA A 163 1.24 36.18 8.79
CA ALA A 163 0.37 37.12 8.10
C ALA A 163 0.16 38.40 8.92
N THR A 164 -0.19 38.26 10.19
CA THR A 164 -0.39 39.39 11.11
C THR A 164 0.90 40.20 11.32
N ALA A 165 2.05 39.54 11.44
CA ALA A 165 3.33 40.23 11.50
C ALA A 165 3.68 40.96 10.19
N PHE A 166 3.30 40.41 9.03
CA PHE A 166 3.49 41.04 7.74
C PHE A 166 2.59 42.27 7.54
N GLU A 167 1.33 42.22 7.99
CA GLU A 167 0.43 43.37 7.98
C GLU A 167 0.99 44.57 8.77
N GLN A 168 1.75 44.31 9.84
CA GLN A 168 2.38 45.35 10.65
C GLN A 168 3.69 45.87 10.04
N SER A 169 4.53 45.00 9.46
CA SER A 169 5.86 45.37 8.98
C SER A 169 5.93 45.77 7.52
N GLY A 170 4.93 45.40 6.71
CA GLY A 170 4.87 45.64 5.25
C GLY A 170 5.87 44.83 4.42
N THR A 171 6.92 44.28 5.03
CA THR A 171 7.93 43.44 4.35
C THR A 171 8.37 42.30 5.27
N GLN A 172 8.49 41.08 4.72
CA GLN A 172 9.16 39.94 5.37
C GLN A 172 9.94 39.12 4.34
N PRO A 173 11.13 38.60 4.70
CA PRO A 173 11.93 37.76 3.80
C PRO A 173 11.28 36.38 3.62
N PRO A 174 11.53 35.71 2.47
CA PRO A 174 11.12 34.33 2.26
C PRO A 174 11.67 33.42 3.36
N ARG A 175 10.83 32.54 3.92
CA ARG A 175 11.22 31.60 4.97
C ARG A 175 10.28 30.41 5.07
N PHE A 176 10.76 29.34 5.71
CA PHE A 176 9.91 28.20 6.06
C PHE A 176 9.03 28.50 7.27
N ILE A 177 7.75 28.14 7.17
CA ILE A 177 6.73 28.26 8.21
C ILE A 177 5.94 26.96 8.25
N GLY A 178 6.24 26.13 9.25
CA GLY A 178 5.68 24.79 9.33
C GLY A 178 6.13 23.94 8.15
N LEU A 179 5.16 23.42 7.39
CA LEU A 179 5.39 22.56 6.21
C LEU A 179 5.34 23.34 4.88
N PHE A 180 5.38 24.67 4.94
CA PHE A 180 5.36 25.55 3.78
C PHE A 180 6.59 26.46 3.74
N HIS A 181 7.07 26.74 2.54
CA HIS A 181 8.02 27.80 2.22
C HIS A 181 7.22 29.02 1.75
N VAL A 182 7.26 30.11 2.51
CA VAL A 182 6.62 31.36 2.11
C VAL A 182 7.53 32.09 1.14
N ARG A 183 7.05 32.31 -0.09
CA ARG A 183 7.80 33.04 -1.13
C ARG A 183 7.58 34.54 -1.05
N ARG A 184 6.31 34.94 -0.95
CA ARG A 184 5.91 36.34 -1.03
C ARG A 184 4.63 36.54 -0.25
N ALA A 185 4.49 37.69 0.39
CA ALA A 185 3.23 38.16 0.93
C ALA A 185 2.87 39.48 0.24
N ARG A 186 1.58 39.67 -0.06
CA ARG A 186 1.04 40.89 -0.63
C ARG A 186 -0.20 41.29 0.16
N HIS A 187 -0.26 42.55 0.54
CA HIS A 187 -1.47 43.13 1.14
C HIS A 187 -2.10 44.04 0.09
N ASP A 188 -3.34 43.73 -0.30
CA ASP A 188 -4.11 44.59 -1.19
C ASP A 188 -4.98 45.54 -0.35
N SER A 189 -4.55 46.79 -0.25
CA SER A 189 -5.25 47.83 0.51
C SER A 189 -6.64 48.15 -0.04
N SER A 190 -6.92 47.85 -1.30
CA SER A 190 -8.23 48.11 -1.90
C SER A 190 -9.29 47.10 -1.47
N THR A 191 -8.88 45.85 -1.21
CA THR A 191 -9.76 44.74 -0.81
C THR A 191 -9.61 44.37 0.66
N GLY A 192 -8.59 44.88 1.35
CA GLY A 192 -8.22 44.46 2.70
C GLY A 192 -7.72 43.02 2.77
N THR A 193 -7.40 42.40 1.62
CA THR A 193 -7.03 40.98 1.56
C THR A 193 -5.52 40.83 1.64
N THR A 194 -5.06 40.06 2.62
CA THR A 194 -3.66 39.60 2.70
C THR A 194 -3.52 38.27 1.98
N THR A 195 -2.65 38.21 0.97
CA THR A 195 -2.31 37.01 0.21
C THR A 195 -0.90 36.56 0.52
N ILE A 196 -0.72 35.32 0.98
CA ILE A 196 0.60 34.70 1.17
C ILE A 196 0.80 33.63 0.11
N GLU A 197 1.78 33.82 -0.76
CA GLU A 197 2.25 32.84 -1.74
C GLU A 197 3.13 31.79 -1.01
N VAL A 198 2.65 30.54 -0.96
CA VAL A 198 3.29 29.43 -0.26
C VAL A 198 3.58 28.26 -1.19
N GLU A 199 4.70 27.58 -0.92
CA GLU A 199 5.11 26.35 -1.59
C GLU A 199 5.24 25.23 -0.55
N PRO A 200 4.68 24.03 -0.77
CA PRO A 200 4.92 22.89 0.10
C PRO A 200 6.41 22.52 0.13
N VAL A 201 6.94 22.17 1.30
CA VAL A 201 8.35 21.73 1.46
C VAL A 201 8.68 20.50 0.60
N PHE A 202 7.69 19.65 0.32
CA PHE A 202 7.87 18.37 -0.35
C PHE A 202 7.58 18.40 -1.85
N THR A 203 7.38 19.59 -2.44
CA THR A 203 7.09 19.73 -3.86
C THR A 203 8.17 20.47 -4.62
N PRO A 204 8.75 19.87 -5.66
CA PRO A 204 9.73 20.55 -6.49
C PRO A 204 9.15 21.68 -7.36
N MET A 205 7.85 21.72 -7.66
CA MET A 205 7.20 22.86 -8.35
C MET A 205 5.68 22.61 -8.54
N PRO A 206 4.81 23.05 -7.62
CA PRO A 206 3.42 23.34 -7.93
C PRO A 206 3.26 24.81 -8.39
N PRO A 207 2.17 25.17 -9.09
CA PRO A 207 1.73 26.56 -9.13
C PRO A 207 1.69 27.15 -7.71
N PRO A 208 2.09 28.42 -7.52
CA PRO A 208 2.08 29.04 -6.19
C PRO A 208 0.67 28.96 -5.59
N MET A 209 0.56 28.50 -4.35
CA MET A 209 -0.70 28.56 -3.63
C MET A 209 -0.81 29.88 -2.88
N ALA A 210 -2.02 30.44 -2.82
CA ALA A 210 -2.32 31.69 -2.15
C ALA A 210 -3.13 31.46 -0.88
N PHE A 211 -2.61 31.90 0.27
CA PHE A 211 -3.37 31.97 1.53
C PHE A 211 -4.06 33.35 1.59
N ARG A 212 -5.38 33.40 1.47
CA ARG A 212 -6.18 34.64 1.46
C ARG A 212 -7.05 34.78 2.71
N LYS A 213 -7.22 36.01 3.19
CA LYS A 213 -8.17 36.37 4.28
C LYS A 213 -9.14 37.43 3.76
N GLY A 214 -10.44 37.13 3.67
CA GLY A 214 -11.44 38.09 3.20
C GLY A 214 -12.88 37.54 3.09
N ASP A 215 -13.87 38.44 3.12
CA ASP A 215 -15.31 38.15 3.30
C ASP A 215 -16.07 37.70 2.02
N ARG A 216 -15.39 37.40 0.91
CA ARG A 216 -16.09 37.15 -0.37
C ARG A 216 -16.40 35.67 -0.63
N ASN A 217 -17.69 35.38 -0.83
CA ASN A 217 -18.23 34.17 -1.47
C ASN A 217 -18.02 34.17 -3.00
N THR A 218 -16.80 34.43 -3.48
CA THR A 218 -16.51 34.26 -4.91
C THR A 218 -16.18 32.79 -5.18
N ALA A 219 -17.16 32.07 -5.73
CA ALA A 219 -16.99 30.71 -6.20
C ALA A 219 -16.09 30.68 -7.44
N PHE A 220 -14.77 30.55 -7.23
CA PHE A 220 -13.82 30.15 -8.26
C PHE A 220 -13.57 28.64 -8.14
N GLY A 221 -13.55 27.87 -9.23
CA GLY A 221 -13.08 26.46 -9.19
C GLY A 221 -11.54 26.43 -9.06
N ASN A 222 -10.85 25.34 -8.70
CA ASN A 222 -11.22 24.04 -8.16
C ASN A 222 -10.28 23.78 -6.95
N MET A 223 -10.86 23.38 -5.81
CA MET A 223 -10.23 23.19 -4.48
C MET A 223 -9.90 24.45 -3.67
N HIS A 224 -10.89 24.85 -2.86
CA HIS A 224 -10.72 25.75 -1.73
C HIS A 224 -10.72 24.96 -0.43
N PHE A 225 -9.85 25.35 0.51
CA PHE A 225 -9.91 24.85 1.88
C PHE A 225 -10.23 26.01 2.81
N GLU A 226 -11.42 25.97 3.41
CA GLU A 226 -11.76 26.90 4.49
C GLU A 226 -10.98 26.50 5.74
N LEU A 227 -10.25 27.46 6.27
CA LEU A 227 -9.51 27.36 7.52
C LEU A 227 -10.24 28.19 8.59
N PRO A 228 -9.95 27.95 9.87
CA PRO A 228 -10.46 28.80 10.94
C PRO A 228 -10.12 30.28 10.67
N ASP A 229 -10.99 31.17 11.14
CA ASP A 229 -10.82 32.64 11.08
C ASP A 229 -10.83 33.26 9.68
N SER A 230 -11.70 32.78 8.78
CA SER A 230 -11.93 33.31 7.41
C SER A 230 -10.74 33.19 6.44
N TRP A 231 -9.76 32.34 6.76
CA TRP A 231 -8.64 32.06 5.87
C TRP A 231 -9.01 31.00 4.83
N ARG A 232 -8.52 31.17 3.60
CA ARG A 232 -8.68 30.22 2.50
C ARG A 232 -7.35 29.93 1.83
N LEU A 233 -7.07 28.65 1.58
CA LEU A 233 -5.97 28.21 0.73
C LEU A 233 -6.51 28.01 -0.69
N GLU A 234 -5.98 28.77 -1.64
CA GLU A 234 -6.38 28.76 -3.05
C GLU A 234 -5.20 28.35 -3.93
N TRP A 235 -5.49 27.63 -5.00
CA TRP A 235 -4.50 27.37 -6.07
C TRP A 235 -4.56 28.51 -7.09
N ASP A 236 -3.42 29.14 -7.37
CA ASP A 236 -3.34 30.17 -8.40
C ASP A 236 -3.21 29.49 -9.77
N SER A 237 -4.31 29.38 -10.50
CA SER A 237 -4.32 28.87 -11.88
C SER A 237 -3.95 30.00 -12.85
N THR A 238 -2.71 30.47 -12.77
CA THR A 238 -2.16 31.38 -13.80
C THR A 238 -1.88 30.66 -15.09
#